data_AF-X0SXI8-F1
#
_entry.id   AF-X0SXI8-F1
#
_cell.length_a   1.000
_cell.length_b   1.000
_cell.length_c   1.000
_cell.angle_alpha   90.00
_cell.angle_beta   90.00
_cell.angle_gamma   90.00
#
_symmetry.space_group_name_H-M   'P 1'
#
loop_
_entity.id
_entity.type
_entity.pdbx_description
1 polymer ?
#
loop_
_entity_poly.entity_id
_entity_poly.type
_entity_poly.pdbx_seq_one_letter_code
_entity_poly.pdbx_strand_id
1 'polypeptide(L)'
;MSVHLLRTYVAFHRFIALAWMIGLAFFAFFIAVLYRSLAESGIEELWESYPEALRAAVGLDPEAPLAVGGRFAIESWLAMEFLGWMPLLIALYGVVYGAGTIAREAEQGTLDLILSQPVARYRFVVSKSLVFLVSTAALVVTAGVALQAGVAAAGESLNTIYLYLTLFQGALVGLAVAGYAIAFSGAFLSVGRAAAVAGL
;
A
#
# COMPACT_ATOMS: atom_id res chain seq x y z
N MET A 1 -28.80 10.58 5.03
CA MET A 1 -27.33 10.72 5.06
C MET A 1 -27.06 12.19 4.84
N SER A 2 -26.63 12.95 5.84
CA SER A 2 -26.23 14.32 5.56
C SER A 2 -24.90 14.24 4.79
N VAL A 3 -24.94 14.57 3.50
CA VAL A 3 -23.75 14.64 2.62
C VAL A 3 -22.60 15.42 3.26
N HIS A 4 -22.92 16.30 4.21
CA HIS A 4 -21.99 17.03 5.06
C HIS A 4 -21.04 16.17 5.90
N LEU A 5 -21.48 15.06 6.51
CA LEU A 5 -20.60 14.25 7.36
C LEU A 5 -19.50 13.56 6.54
N LEU A 6 -19.87 13.00 5.37
CA LEU A 6 -18.91 12.42 4.43
C LEU A 6 -17.94 13.46 3.89
N ARG A 7 -18.43 14.65 3.50
CA ARG A 7 -17.57 15.74 3.00
C ARG A 7 -16.54 16.20 4.02
N THR A 8 -16.95 16.35 5.28
CA THR A 8 -16.07 16.79 6.36
C THR A 8 -14.98 15.76 6.64
N TYR A 9 -15.36 14.48 6.67
CA TYR A 9 -14.42 13.39 6.90
C TYR A 9 -13.41 13.24 5.74
N VAL A 10 -13.86 13.32 4.50
CA VAL A 10 -12.98 13.34 3.31
C VAL A 10 -12.04 14.55 3.36
N ALA A 11 -12.52 15.74 3.73
CA ALA A 11 -11.70 16.94 3.81
C ALA A 11 -10.57 16.86 4.85
N PHE A 12 -10.75 16.07 5.91
CA PHE A 12 -9.75 15.83 6.94
C PHE A 12 -8.77 14.71 6.55
N HIS A 13 -9.27 13.63 5.95
CA HIS A 13 -8.45 12.48 5.54
C HIS A 13 -7.77 12.63 4.18
N ARG A 14 -8.17 13.60 3.35
CA ARG A 14 -7.55 13.82 2.03
C ARG A 14 -6.08 14.16 2.13
N PHE A 15 -5.62 14.88 3.14
CA PHE A 15 -4.21 15.27 3.23
C PHE A 15 -3.31 14.07 3.48
N ILE A 16 -3.72 13.17 4.39
CA ILE A 16 -2.96 11.95 4.63
C ILE A 16 -3.05 11.04 3.39
N ALA A 17 -4.22 10.86 2.79
CA ALA A 17 -4.36 10.06 1.58
C ALA A 17 -3.52 10.62 0.41
N LEU A 18 -3.50 11.94 0.22
CA LEU A 18 -2.68 12.60 -0.81
C LEU A 18 -1.19 12.48 -0.54
N ALA A 19 -0.75 12.66 0.71
CA ALA A 19 0.65 12.47 1.09
C ALA A 19 1.11 11.03 0.80
N TRP A 20 0.28 10.04 1.15
CA TRP A 20 0.53 8.64 0.83
C TRP A 20 0.52 8.37 -0.67
N MET A 21 -0.44 8.94 -1.42
CA MET A 21 -0.49 8.81 -2.88
C MET A 21 0.76 9.39 -3.55
N ILE A 22 1.19 10.58 -3.13
CA ILE A 22 2.38 11.25 -3.66
C ILE A 22 3.65 10.46 -3.30
N GLY A 23 3.80 10.05 -2.04
CA GLY A 23 4.96 9.27 -1.59
C GLY A 23 5.06 7.93 -2.30
N LEU A 24 3.93 7.21 -2.42
CA LEU A 24 3.88 5.91 -3.09
C LEU A 24 4.09 6.05 -4.61
N ALA A 25 3.53 7.08 -5.25
CA ALA A 25 3.77 7.37 -6.66
C ALA A 25 5.25 7.69 -6.92
N PHE A 26 5.84 8.54 -6.09
CA PHE A 26 7.26 8.88 -6.19
C PHE A 26 8.12 7.63 -6.02
N PHE A 27 7.88 6.83 -4.97
CA PHE A 27 8.61 5.60 -4.72
C PHE A 27 8.48 4.60 -5.87
N ALA A 28 7.25 4.35 -6.34
CA ALA A 28 6.95 3.48 -7.47
C ALA A 28 7.70 3.91 -8.75
N PHE A 29 7.54 5.18 -9.12
CA PHE A 29 8.17 5.74 -10.32
C PHE A 29 9.70 5.67 -10.22
N PHE A 30 10.24 6.05 -9.06
CA PHE A 30 11.69 6.08 -8.83
C PHE A 30 12.30 4.69 -8.92
N ILE A 31 11.73 3.69 -8.23
CA ILE A 31 12.21 2.29 -8.29
C ILE A 31 12.15 1.75 -9.72
N ALA A 32 11.09 2.05 -10.47
CA ALA A 32 10.96 1.61 -11.85
C ALA A 32 12.01 2.24 -12.77
N VAL A 33 12.30 3.54 -12.61
CA VAL A 33 13.35 4.21 -13.40
C VAL A 33 14.75 3.73 -13.03
N LEU A 34 15.00 3.43 -11.75
CA LEU A 34 16.29 2.92 -11.29
C LEU A 34 16.70 1.61 -11.95
N TYR A 35 15.74 0.82 -12.45
CA TYR A 35 16.03 -0.37 -13.23
C TYR A 35 16.99 -0.11 -14.39
N ARG A 36 16.86 1.04 -15.06
CA ARG A 36 17.76 1.40 -16.17
C ARG A 36 19.23 1.43 -15.73
N SER A 37 19.49 1.98 -14.54
CA SER A 37 20.84 1.99 -13.98
C SER A 37 21.35 0.58 -13.67
N LEU A 38 20.46 -0.33 -13.26
CA LEU A 38 20.81 -1.73 -13.04
C LEU A 38 21.13 -2.42 -14.37
N ALA A 39 20.28 -2.25 -15.38
CA ALA A 39 20.45 -2.84 -16.71
C ALA A 39 21.75 -2.37 -17.37
N GLU A 40 22.13 -1.10 -17.21
CA GLU A 40 23.36 -0.53 -17.76
C GLU A 40 24.62 -0.84 -16.93
N SER A 41 24.49 -1.44 -15.73
CA SER A 41 25.61 -1.60 -14.79
C SER A 41 26.58 -2.75 -15.10
N GLY A 42 26.25 -3.63 -16.04
CA GLY A 42 27.03 -4.86 -16.30
C GLY A 42 26.95 -5.89 -15.16
N ILE A 43 25.97 -5.75 -14.25
CA ILE A 43 25.77 -6.67 -13.11
C ILE A 43 25.57 -8.12 -13.57
N GLU A 44 24.99 -8.33 -14.75
CA GLU A 44 24.76 -9.65 -15.32
C GLU A 44 26.08 -10.36 -15.64
N GLU A 45 27.01 -9.69 -16.32
CA GLU A 45 28.34 -10.21 -16.63
C GLU A 45 29.16 -10.49 -15.36
N LEU A 46 29.07 -9.58 -14.38
CA LEU A 46 29.69 -9.78 -13.06
C LEU A 46 29.08 -11.01 -12.37
N TRP A 47 27.77 -11.19 -12.46
CA TRP A 47 27.07 -12.31 -11.84
C TRP A 47 27.48 -13.65 -12.46
N GLU A 48 27.60 -13.72 -13.78
CA GLU A 48 28.08 -14.90 -14.49
C GLU A 48 29.51 -15.30 -14.10
N SER A 49 30.35 -14.32 -13.74
CA SER A 49 31.72 -14.56 -13.30
C SER A 49 31.83 -15.23 -11.91
N TYR A 50 30.76 -15.26 -11.11
CA TYR A 50 30.80 -15.87 -9.78
C TYR A 50 30.83 -17.42 -9.84
N PRO A 51 31.53 -18.08 -8.90
CA PRO A 51 31.51 -19.53 -8.75
C PRO A 51 30.07 -20.06 -8.57
N GLU A 52 29.79 -21.22 -9.17
CA GLU A 52 28.46 -21.85 -9.11
C GLU A 52 27.98 -22.07 -7.67
N ALA A 53 28.88 -22.48 -6.76
CA ALA A 53 28.58 -22.63 -5.34
C ALA A 53 28.10 -21.33 -4.67
N LEU A 54 28.63 -20.17 -5.07
CA LEU A 54 28.21 -18.86 -4.60
C LEU A 54 26.86 -18.45 -5.20
N ARG A 55 26.67 -18.70 -6.50
CA ARG A 55 25.40 -18.44 -7.19
C ARG A 55 24.25 -19.26 -6.60
N ALA A 56 24.50 -20.53 -6.27
CA ALA A 56 23.54 -21.42 -5.61
C ALA A 56 23.26 -21.01 -4.15
N ALA A 57 24.29 -20.60 -3.40
CA ALA A 57 24.14 -20.18 -2.00
C ALA A 57 23.33 -18.89 -1.83
N VAL A 58 23.44 -17.95 -2.78
CA VAL A 58 22.69 -16.68 -2.78
C VAL A 58 21.24 -16.86 -3.27
N GLY A 59 20.93 -17.99 -3.90
CA GLY A 59 19.55 -18.37 -4.24
C GLY A 59 18.92 -17.56 -5.39
N LEU A 60 19.71 -16.77 -6.12
CA LEU A 60 19.24 -16.01 -7.29
C LEU A 60 19.16 -16.90 -8.53
N ASP A 61 18.76 -18.17 -8.46
CA ASP A 61 18.81 -19.08 -9.63
C ASP A 61 17.86 -18.64 -10.77
N PRO A 62 18.12 -18.93 -12.07
CA PRO A 62 17.26 -18.45 -13.14
C PRO A 62 15.94 -19.24 -13.17
N GLU A 63 15.93 -20.42 -12.54
CA GLU A 63 14.78 -21.30 -12.32
C GLU A 63 14.17 -21.08 -10.93
N ALA A 64 14.70 -20.15 -10.13
CA ALA A 64 14.11 -19.82 -8.84
C ALA A 64 12.67 -19.31 -9.08
N PRO A 65 11.68 -19.73 -8.26
CA PRO A 65 10.29 -19.32 -8.43
C PRO A 65 10.07 -17.80 -8.44
N LEU A 66 11.03 -17.03 -7.92
CA LEU A 66 11.00 -15.57 -7.86
C LEU A 66 11.65 -14.89 -9.08
N ALA A 67 12.38 -15.62 -9.92
CA ALA A 67 13.03 -15.11 -11.14
C ALA A 67 12.05 -15.06 -12.33
N VAL A 68 10.88 -14.44 -12.13
CA VAL A 68 9.88 -14.26 -13.18
C VAL A 68 10.46 -13.33 -14.25
N GLY A 69 10.63 -13.83 -15.48
CA GLY A 69 11.24 -13.07 -16.59
C GLY A 69 12.77 -13.14 -16.66
N GLY A 70 13.45 -13.74 -15.66
CA GLY A 70 14.91 -13.79 -15.54
C GLY A 70 15.43 -13.03 -14.32
N ARG A 71 16.65 -13.36 -13.86
CA ARG A 71 17.23 -12.88 -12.58
C ARG A 71 17.31 -11.35 -12.45
N PHE A 72 17.54 -10.66 -13.56
CA PHE A 72 17.64 -9.19 -13.64
C PHE A 72 16.57 -8.56 -14.53
N ALA A 73 15.49 -9.28 -14.83
CA ALA A 73 14.39 -8.72 -15.60
C ALA A 73 13.62 -7.67 -14.81
N ILE A 74 12.97 -6.74 -15.51
CA ILE A 74 12.18 -5.67 -14.90
C ILE A 74 11.09 -6.21 -13.98
N GLU A 75 10.46 -7.34 -14.33
CA GLU A 75 9.44 -7.98 -13.49
C GLU A 75 10.02 -8.47 -12.17
N SER A 76 11.19 -9.11 -12.21
CA SER A 76 11.89 -9.59 -11.01
C SER A 76 12.39 -8.44 -10.14
N TRP A 77 12.94 -7.40 -10.76
CA TRP A 77 13.34 -6.17 -10.07
C TRP A 77 12.16 -5.54 -9.31
N LEU A 78 11.04 -5.32 -9.98
CA LEU A 78 9.86 -4.72 -9.35
C LEU A 78 9.21 -5.65 -8.33
N ALA A 79 9.27 -6.97 -8.57
CA ALA A 79 8.81 -7.97 -7.60
C ALA A 79 9.57 -7.84 -6.28
N MET A 80 10.88 -7.70 -6.32
CA MET A 80 11.72 -7.59 -5.12
C MET A 80 11.65 -6.19 -4.49
N GLU A 81 11.85 -5.14 -5.27
CA GLU A 81 12.11 -3.79 -4.75
C GLU A 81 10.85 -2.97 -4.47
N PHE A 82 9.75 -3.26 -5.15
CA PHE A 82 8.49 -2.56 -4.92
C PHE A 82 7.42 -3.48 -4.35
N LEU A 83 7.12 -4.57 -5.04
CA LEU A 83 6.00 -5.45 -4.70
C LEU A 83 6.26 -6.26 -3.43
N GLY A 84 7.52 -6.54 -3.08
CA GLY A 84 7.89 -7.15 -1.80
C GLY A 84 7.54 -6.26 -0.60
N TRP A 85 7.73 -4.94 -0.72
CA TRP A 85 7.43 -3.97 0.33
C TRP A 85 5.98 -3.49 0.32
N MET A 86 5.30 -3.60 -0.81
CA MET A 86 3.95 -3.07 -1.00
C MET A 86 2.97 -3.54 0.08
N PRO A 87 2.84 -4.86 0.39
CA PRO A 87 1.88 -5.34 1.40
C PRO A 87 2.09 -4.69 2.76
N LEU A 88 3.35 -4.48 3.15
CA LEU A 88 3.71 -3.83 4.41
C LEU A 88 3.33 -2.35 4.41
N LEU A 89 3.60 -1.63 3.31
CA LEU A 89 3.24 -0.22 3.18
C LEU A 89 1.72 0.01 3.22
N ILE A 90 0.94 -0.81 2.51
CA ILE A 90 -0.53 -0.69 2.53
C ILE A 90 -1.09 -1.17 3.87
N ALA A 91 -0.52 -2.21 4.50
CA ALA A 91 -0.88 -2.59 5.86
C ALA A 91 -0.67 -1.43 6.84
N LEU A 92 0.48 -0.75 6.78
CA LEU A 92 0.78 0.41 7.60
C LEU A 92 -0.24 1.54 7.40
N TYR A 93 -0.56 1.86 6.14
CA TYR A 93 -1.63 2.80 5.82
C TYR A 93 -2.98 2.36 6.43
N GLY A 94 -3.30 1.07 6.36
CA GLY A 94 -4.49 0.46 6.94
C GLY A 94 -4.55 0.60 8.45
N VAL A 95 -3.44 0.39 9.18
CA VAL A 95 -3.37 0.59 10.64
C VAL A 95 -3.59 2.05 10.99
N VAL A 96 -2.85 2.97 10.35
CA VAL A 96 -2.93 4.41 10.64
C VAL A 96 -4.34 4.94 10.40
N TYR A 97 -4.97 4.54 9.30
CA TYR A 97 -6.34 4.92 9.00
C TYR A 97 -7.33 4.24 9.95
N GLY A 98 -7.22 2.92 10.11
CA GLY A 98 -8.16 2.10 10.87
C GLY A 98 -8.19 2.46 12.35
N ALA A 99 -7.03 2.59 12.99
CA ALA A 99 -6.90 2.99 14.39
C ALA A 99 -7.51 4.36 14.66
N GLY A 100 -7.44 5.29 13.70
CA GLY A 100 -8.02 6.63 13.79
C GLY A 100 -9.51 6.72 13.44
N THR A 101 -10.15 5.63 12.99
CA THR A 101 -11.50 5.69 12.42
C THR A 101 -12.58 6.04 13.46
N ILE A 102 -12.52 5.47 14.65
CA ILE A 102 -13.49 5.71 15.73
C ILE A 102 -12.83 6.45 16.90
N ALA A 103 -11.66 5.97 17.33
CA ALA A 103 -10.91 6.49 18.46
C ALA A 103 -10.57 7.98 18.35
N ARG A 104 -10.34 8.50 17.14
CA ARG A 104 -9.99 9.92 16.97
C ARG A 104 -11.13 10.86 17.37
N GLU A 105 -12.37 10.48 17.09
CA GLU A 105 -13.54 11.28 17.52
C GLU A 105 -13.82 11.11 19.01
N ALA A 106 -13.47 9.95 19.58
CA ALA A 106 -13.53 9.73 21.03
C ALA A 106 -12.52 10.64 21.76
N GLU A 107 -11.27 10.68 21.30
CA GLU A 107 -10.22 11.54 21.86
C GLU A 107 -10.52 13.04 21.72
N GLN A 108 -11.20 13.43 20.64
CA GLN A 108 -11.61 14.82 20.40
C GLN A 108 -12.87 15.22 21.17
N GLY A 109 -13.52 14.31 21.90
CA GLY A 109 -14.78 14.55 22.61
C GLY A 109 -15.97 14.83 21.69
N THR A 110 -15.84 14.55 20.39
CA THR A 110 -16.89 14.80 19.38
C THR A 110 -17.77 13.58 19.14
N LEU A 111 -17.36 12.40 19.63
CA LEU A 111 -18.11 11.16 19.46
C LEU A 111 -19.54 11.24 20.03
N ASP A 112 -19.70 11.81 21.22
CA ASP A 112 -21.02 11.92 21.87
C ASP A 112 -21.97 12.87 21.11
N LEU A 113 -21.43 13.95 20.55
CA LEU A 113 -22.15 14.89 19.69
C LEU A 113 -22.60 14.28 18.35
N ILE A 114 -21.80 13.35 17.81
CA ILE A 114 -22.13 12.65 16.56
C ILE A 114 -23.18 11.57 16.83
N LEU A 115 -23.04 10.84 17.93
CA LEU A 115 -23.96 9.76 18.32
C LEU A 115 -25.28 10.26 18.92
N SER A 116 -25.36 11.53 19.34
CA SER A 116 -26.63 12.16 19.75
C SER A 116 -27.55 12.47 18.57
N GLN A 117 -27.01 12.50 17.34
CA GLN A 117 -27.84 12.56 16.14
C GLN A 117 -28.51 11.20 15.90
N PRO A 118 -29.71 11.14 15.28
CA PRO A 118 -30.42 9.90 14.99
C PRO A 118 -29.75 9.11 13.85
N VAL A 119 -28.51 8.68 14.07
CA VAL A 119 -27.67 7.92 13.15
C VAL A 119 -27.38 6.58 13.79
N ALA A 120 -27.73 5.50 13.09
CA ALA A 120 -27.43 4.16 13.57
C ALA A 120 -25.91 3.91 13.60
N ARG A 121 -25.40 3.35 14.72
CA ARG A 121 -23.96 3.11 14.95
C ARG A 121 -23.27 2.34 13.82
N TYR A 122 -23.95 1.36 13.23
CA TYR A 122 -23.41 0.59 12.10
C TYR A 122 -23.21 1.46 10.85
N ARG A 123 -24.09 2.44 10.59
CA ARG A 123 -23.98 3.32 9.42
C ARG A 123 -22.77 4.22 9.52
N PHE A 124 -22.42 4.65 10.73
CA PHE A 124 -21.23 5.45 10.99
C PHE A 124 -19.96 4.67 10.63
N VAL A 125 -19.81 3.44 11.12
CA VAL A 125 -18.65 2.59 10.82
C VAL A 125 -18.58 2.24 9.33
N VAL A 126 -19.68 1.76 8.74
CA VAL A 126 -19.73 1.38 7.32
C VAL A 126 -19.37 2.56 6.40
N SER A 127 -19.85 3.77 6.72
CA SER A 127 -19.53 4.96 5.92
C SER A 127 -18.03 5.25 5.90
N LYS A 128 -17.36 5.13 7.06
CA LYS A 128 -15.91 5.33 7.13
C LYS A 128 -15.13 4.21 6.46
N SER A 129 -15.58 2.96 6.59
CA SER A 129 -15.01 1.82 5.86
C SER A 129 -15.12 2.00 4.34
N LEU A 130 -16.23 2.56 3.82
CA LEU A 130 -16.37 2.85 2.40
C LEU A 130 -15.39 3.94 1.93
N VAL A 131 -15.17 4.98 2.74
CA VAL A 131 -14.16 6.01 2.43
C VAL A 131 -12.77 5.40 2.39
N PHE A 132 -12.45 4.49 3.30
CA PHE A 132 -11.19 3.75 3.28
C PHE A 132 -11.02 2.92 2.01
N LEU A 133 -12.06 2.19 1.61
CA LEU A 133 -12.05 1.35 0.42
C LEU A 133 -11.76 2.19 -0.84
N VAL A 134 -12.46 3.32 -0.99
CA VAL A 134 -12.23 4.25 -2.11
C VAL A 134 -10.81 4.84 -2.06
N SER A 135 -10.32 5.21 -0.87
CA SER A 135 -8.97 5.77 -0.70
C SER A 135 -7.88 4.74 -1.04
N THR A 136 -8.10 3.47 -0.66
CA THR A 136 -7.20 2.36 -0.97
C THR A 136 -7.20 2.05 -2.46
N ALA A 137 -8.38 2.05 -3.09
CA ALA A 137 -8.48 1.90 -4.55
C ALA A 137 -7.74 3.02 -5.30
N ALA A 138 -7.88 4.27 -4.84
CA ALA A 138 -7.13 5.39 -5.39
C ALA A 138 -5.61 5.20 -5.24
N LEU A 139 -5.14 4.78 -4.06
CA LEU A 139 -3.72 4.47 -3.82
C LEU A 139 -3.18 3.40 -4.78
N VAL A 140 -3.92 2.31 -4.97
CA VAL A 140 -3.55 1.22 -5.88
C VAL A 140 -3.45 1.71 -7.32
N VAL A 141 -4.43 2.48 -7.78
CA VAL A 141 -4.42 3.05 -9.13
C VAL A 141 -3.25 4.01 -9.30
N THR A 142 -3.01 4.90 -8.33
CA THR A 142 -1.88 5.83 -8.35
C THR A 142 -0.53 5.10 -8.40
N ALA A 143 -0.34 4.05 -7.60
CA ALA A 143 0.87 3.23 -7.63
C ALA A 143 1.05 2.53 -8.99
N GLY A 144 -0.02 1.92 -9.52
CA GLY A 144 0.01 1.23 -10.81
C GLY A 144 0.32 2.16 -11.99
N VAL A 145 -0.25 3.38 -11.98
CA VAL A 145 0.05 4.40 -13.00
C VAL A 145 1.50 4.87 -12.90
N ALA A 146 1.99 5.12 -11.68
CA ALA A 146 3.36 5.55 -11.45
C ALA A 146 4.40 4.49 -11.86
N LEU A 147 4.13 3.21 -11.58
CA LEU A 147 4.97 2.10 -12.04
C LEU A 147 5.00 2.01 -13.56
N GLN A 148 3.84 2.08 -14.23
CA GLN A 148 3.80 2.06 -15.69
C GLN A 148 4.55 3.24 -16.31
N ALA A 149 4.41 4.44 -15.74
CA ALA A 149 5.15 5.61 -16.19
C ALA A 149 6.67 5.44 -16.00
N GLY A 150 7.10 4.89 -14.87
CA GLY A 150 8.52 4.67 -14.60
C GLY A 150 9.13 3.57 -15.48
N VAL A 151 8.38 2.50 -15.74
CA VAL A 151 8.82 1.42 -16.64
C VAL A 151 8.90 1.88 -18.09
N ALA A 152 7.89 2.63 -18.56
CA ALA A 152 7.94 3.23 -19.88
C ALA A 152 9.13 4.19 -20.03
N ALA A 153 9.49 4.93 -18.97
CA ALA A 153 10.67 5.79 -18.95
C ALA A 153 12.00 5.00 -18.94
N ALA A 154 11.99 3.78 -18.40
CA ALA A 154 13.12 2.85 -18.47
C ALA A 154 13.27 2.17 -19.85
N GLY A 155 12.28 2.32 -20.74
CA GLY A 155 12.29 1.70 -22.08
C GLY A 155 11.79 0.27 -22.11
N GLU A 156 11.22 -0.20 -21.01
CA GLU A 156 10.73 -1.57 -20.83
C GLU A 156 9.19 -1.64 -20.95
N SER A 157 8.64 -2.84 -21.02
CA SER A 157 7.20 -3.07 -21.06
C SER A 157 6.75 -4.04 -19.97
N LEU A 158 5.56 -3.80 -19.42
CA LEU A 158 4.93 -4.70 -18.45
C LEU A 158 3.56 -5.13 -18.93
N ASN A 159 3.18 -6.34 -18.51
CA ASN A 159 1.80 -6.75 -18.59
C ASN A 159 0.95 -6.00 -17.55
N THR A 160 0.12 -5.08 -18.04
CA THR A 160 -0.77 -4.26 -17.21
C THR A 160 -1.73 -5.09 -16.35
N ILE A 161 -2.20 -6.24 -16.84
CA ILE A 161 -3.15 -7.08 -16.12
C ILE A 161 -2.47 -7.70 -14.89
N TYR A 162 -1.30 -8.32 -15.07
CA TYR A 162 -0.57 -8.91 -13.95
C TYR A 162 -0.17 -7.86 -12.92
N LEU A 163 0.26 -6.68 -13.36
CA LEU A 163 0.58 -5.58 -12.46
C LEU A 163 -0.59 -5.22 -11.53
N TYR A 164 -1.78 -4.98 -12.09
CA TYR A 164 -2.95 -4.62 -11.27
C TYR A 164 -3.48 -5.78 -10.43
N LEU A 165 -3.32 -7.03 -10.87
CA LEU A 165 -3.66 -8.21 -10.05
C LEU A 165 -2.76 -8.31 -8.82
N THR A 166 -1.46 -8.07 -8.96
CA THR A 166 -0.53 -8.10 -7.82
C THR A 166 -0.78 -6.93 -6.86
N LEU A 167 -1.02 -5.72 -7.38
CA LEU A 167 -1.39 -4.58 -6.54
C LEU A 167 -2.73 -4.81 -5.83
N PHE A 168 -3.69 -5.46 -6.50
CA PHE A 168 -4.96 -5.83 -5.89
C PHE A 168 -4.78 -6.84 -4.75
N GLN A 169 -3.94 -7.85 -4.92
CA GLN A 169 -3.59 -8.79 -3.84
C GLN A 169 -3.05 -8.05 -2.62
N GLY A 170 -2.13 -7.12 -2.84
CA GLY A 170 -1.60 -6.29 -1.77
C GLY A 170 -2.65 -5.40 -1.10
N ALA A 171 -3.60 -4.87 -1.87
CA ALA A 171 -4.72 -4.09 -1.35
C ALA A 171 -5.63 -4.91 -0.42
N LEU A 172 -5.84 -6.20 -0.71
CA LEU A 172 -6.60 -7.11 0.16
C LEU A 172 -5.96 -7.26 1.54
N VAL A 173 -4.63 -7.35 1.60
CA VAL A 173 -3.89 -7.37 2.88
C VAL A 173 -4.15 -6.08 3.65
N GLY A 174 -4.04 -4.92 2.98
CA GLY A 174 -4.37 -3.63 3.57
C GLY A 174 -5.79 -3.51 4.10
N LEU A 175 -6.77 -4.02 3.36
CA LEU A 175 -8.19 -4.05 3.76
C LEU A 175 -8.40 -4.96 4.99
N ALA A 176 -7.77 -6.12 5.02
CA ALA A 176 -7.82 -7.01 6.19
C ALA A 176 -7.22 -6.31 7.42
N VAL A 177 -6.08 -5.63 7.23
CA VAL A 177 -5.38 -4.88 8.27
C VAL A 177 -6.22 -3.74 8.84
N ALA A 178 -6.79 -2.92 7.96
CA ALA A 178 -7.68 -1.87 8.38
C ALA A 178 -8.93 -2.41 9.08
N GLY A 179 -9.45 -3.56 8.66
CA GLY A 179 -10.63 -4.20 9.27
C GLY A 179 -10.46 -4.43 10.77
N TYR A 180 -9.37 -5.09 11.20
CA TYR A 180 -9.13 -5.30 12.62
C TYR A 180 -8.68 -4.02 13.34
N ALA A 181 -7.95 -3.12 12.67
CA ALA A 181 -7.57 -1.83 13.26
C ALA A 181 -8.81 -0.96 13.58
N ILE A 182 -9.83 -0.97 12.72
CA ILE A 182 -11.13 -0.33 12.98
C ILE A 182 -11.83 -0.99 14.17
N ALA A 183 -11.78 -2.32 14.28
CA ALA A 183 -12.37 -3.03 15.43
C ALA A 183 -11.70 -2.61 16.75
N PHE A 184 -10.37 -2.54 16.79
CA PHE A 184 -9.63 -2.06 17.96
C PHE A 184 -9.85 -0.56 18.24
N SER A 185 -10.01 0.25 17.20
CA SER A 185 -10.38 1.66 17.32
C SER A 185 -11.69 1.83 18.10
N GLY A 186 -12.68 0.98 17.83
CA GLY A 186 -13.95 0.98 18.55
C GLY A 186 -13.86 0.43 19.98
N ALA A 187 -12.97 -0.54 20.22
CA ALA A 187 -12.81 -1.18 21.53
C ALA A 187 -12.05 -0.31 22.54
N PHE A 188 -10.96 0.34 22.11
CA PHE A 188 -10.06 1.08 23.00
C PHE A 188 -10.33 2.57 23.07
N LEU A 189 -11.05 3.13 22.08
CA LEU A 189 -11.39 4.55 21.98
C LEU A 189 -10.19 5.51 22.14
N SER A 190 -8.99 5.01 21.86
CA SER A 190 -7.73 5.76 21.88
C SER A 190 -6.88 5.32 20.69
N VAL A 191 -6.39 6.28 19.91
CA VAL A 191 -5.69 6.04 18.64
C VAL A 191 -4.37 5.33 18.92
N GLY A 192 -3.65 5.76 19.96
CA GLY A 192 -2.38 5.15 20.33
C GLY A 192 -2.50 3.68 20.74
N ARG A 193 -3.50 3.34 21.58
CA ARG A 193 -3.71 1.93 22.00
C ARG A 193 -4.26 1.07 20.87
N ALA A 194 -5.17 1.61 20.07
CA ALA A 194 -5.69 0.91 18.90
C ALA A 194 -4.59 0.62 17.87
N ALA A 195 -3.68 1.56 17.64
CA ALA A 195 -2.53 1.38 16.76
C ALA A 195 -1.54 0.34 17.31
N ALA A 196 -1.19 0.42 18.60
CA ALA A 196 -0.27 -0.52 19.24
C ALA A 196 -0.76 -1.98 19.16
N VAL A 197 -2.06 -2.22 19.43
CA VAL A 197 -2.63 -3.57 19.36
C VAL A 197 -2.82 -4.03 17.90
N ALA A 198 -2.97 -3.10 16.96
CA ALA A 198 -3.03 -3.40 15.53
C ALA A 198 -1.66 -3.61 14.87
N GLY A 199 -0.54 -3.44 15.60
CA GLY A 199 0.82 -3.74 15.12
C GLY A 199 1.76 -2.54 14.96
N LEU A 200 1.46 -1.38 15.57
CA LEU A 200 2.37 -0.23 15.73
C LEU A 200 2.77 -0.01 17.19
#